data_AF-A0A7K5ZKG2-F1
#
_entry.id   AF-A0A7K5ZKG2-F1
#
_cell.length_a   1.000
_cell.length_b   1.000
_cell.length_c   1.000
_cell.angle_alpha   90.00
_cell.angle_beta   90.00
_cell.angle_gamma   90.00
#
_symmetry.space_group_name_H-M   'P 1'
#
loop_
_entity.id
_entity.type
_entity.pdbx_description
1 polymer ?
#
loop_
_entity_poly.entity_id
_entity_poly.type
_entity_poly.pdbx_seq_one_letter_code
_entity_poly.pdbx_strand_id
1 'polypeptide(L)'
;FCFRLFPLREHGMNWRAKPLTSQEIQAFKRSKEVMERFVRAYELMLGFYGIILVSKETGELKRAENWADRFENLNRFSHNNLRITRILKCLGEMGYEHYQVHLVKFFLTETLVKGTLPNVKRSALDYFLFTVRSKRRRRELVHYAWQHFKPQEDFVWGPKEKLQKYR
;
A
#
# COMPACT_ATOMS: atom_id res chain seq x y z
N PHE A 1 -1.82 17.46 -2.78
CA PHE A 1 -3.05 16.74 -2.39
C PHE A 1 -2.79 15.66 -1.33
N CYS A 2 -2.05 14.58 -1.62
CA CYS A 2 -1.80 13.48 -0.67
C CYS A 2 -1.13 13.91 0.65
N PHE A 3 -0.30 14.97 0.64
CA PHE A 3 0.40 15.46 1.84
C PHE A 3 -0.53 15.95 2.96
N ARG A 4 -1.72 16.46 2.61
CA ARG A 4 -2.69 17.01 3.56
C ARG A 4 -3.64 15.93 4.10
N LEU A 5 -3.85 14.87 3.32
CA LEU A 5 -4.81 13.80 3.63
C LEU A 5 -4.18 12.62 4.39
N PHE A 6 -2.87 12.39 4.22
CA PHE A 6 -2.15 11.28 4.85
C PHE A 6 -0.91 11.82 5.56
N PRO A 7 -1.02 12.48 6.72
CA PRO A 7 0.15 13.00 7.41
C PRO A 7 1.03 11.85 7.89
N LEU A 8 2.36 12.04 7.91
CA LEU A 8 3.32 11.07 8.46
C LEU A 8 4.09 11.72 9.62
N ARG A 9 4.68 10.89 10.46
CA ARG A 9 5.64 11.33 11.50
C ARG A 9 7.04 11.66 10.95
N GLU A 10 7.31 11.31 9.70
CA GLU A 10 8.57 11.57 9.02
C GLU A 10 8.47 12.86 8.18
N HIS A 11 9.59 13.60 8.09
CA HIS A 11 9.68 14.73 7.16
C HIS A 11 9.62 14.19 5.72
N GLY A 12 8.60 14.57 4.96
CA GLY A 12 8.52 14.31 3.52
C GLY A 12 9.16 15.43 2.70
N MET A 13 9.05 15.37 1.36
CA MET A 13 9.53 16.44 0.46
C MET A 13 8.89 17.83 0.68
N ASN A 14 7.86 17.93 1.52
CA ASN A 14 7.21 19.20 1.85
C ASN A 14 7.57 19.61 3.28
N TRP A 15 8.53 20.54 3.39
CA TRP A 15 9.01 21.12 4.64
C TRP A 15 7.92 21.80 5.49
N ARG A 16 6.77 22.17 4.88
CA ARG A 16 5.64 22.80 5.59
C ARG A 16 4.70 21.80 6.26
N ALA A 17 4.79 20.51 5.96
CA ALA A 17 3.95 19.51 6.60
C ALA A 17 4.51 19.16 7.99
N LYS A 18 3.88 19.67 9.06
CA LYS A 18 4.27 19.33 10.43
C LYS A 18 4.12 17.81 10.66
N PRO A 19 5.15 17.12 11.17
CA PRO A 19 5.04 15.71 11.52
C PRO A 19 3.99 15.49 12.61
N LEU A 20 3.19 14.43 12.49
CA LEU A 20 2.26 14.06 13.56
C LEU A 20 3.00 13.50 14.79
N THR A 21 2.60 13.95 15.96
CA THR A 21 3.01 13.39 17.24
C THR A 21 2.24 12.09 17.53
N SER A 22 2.81 11.22 18.39
CA SER A 22 2.09 10.01 18.83
C SER A 22 0.75 10.36 19.51
N GLN A 23 0.67 11.49 20.19
CA GLN A 23 -0.54 11.94 20.90
C GLN A 23 -1.65 12.33 19.92
N GLU A 24 -1.32 13.05 18.85
CA GLU A 24 -2.30 13.42 17.81
C GLU A 24 -2.87 12.19 17.09
N ILE A 25 -2.03 11.19 16.78
CA ILE A 25 -2.50 9.93 16.19
C ILE A 25 -3.48 9.21 17.12
N GLN A 26 -3.19 9.18 18.42
CA GLN A 26 -4.11 8.58 19.40
C GLN A 26 -5.42 9.37 19.52
N ALA A 27 -5.36 10.70 19.46
CA ALA A 27 -6.56 11.53 19.44
C ALA A 27 -7.41 11.28 18.18
N PHE A 28 -6.79 11.16 17.01
CA PHE A 28 -7.49 10.86 15.76
C PHE A 28 -8.15 9.49 15.79
N LYS A 29 -7.47 8.47 16.30
CA LYS A 29 -8.05 7.12 16.46
C LYS A 29 -9.29 7.08 17.34
N ARG A 30 -9.37 7.99 18.32
CA ARG A 30 -10.54 8.09 19.22
C ARG A 30 -11.72 8.83 18.59
N SER A 31 -11.49 9.60 17.52
CA SER A 31 -12.53 10.34 16.83
C SER A 31 -13.07 9.55 15.64
N LYS A 32 -14.29 9.02 15.78
CA LYS A 32 -14.99 8.30 14.71
C LYS A 32 -15.10 9.14 13.43
N GLU A 33 -15.43 10.42 13.56
CA GLU A 33 -15.57 11.33 12.42
C GLU A 33 -14.25 11.50 11.64
N VAL A 34 -13.12 11.65 12.35
CA VAL A 34 -11.80 11.78 11.71
C VAL A 34 -11.44 10.48 10.97
N MET A 35 -11.73 9.33 11.57
CA MET A 35 -11.46 8.03 10.96
C MET A 35 -12.34 7.79 9.72
N GLU A 36 -13.61 8.20 9.75
CA GLU A 36 -14.48 8.16 8.57
C GLU A 36 -13.98 9.08 7.45
N ARG A 37 -13.54 10.30 7.78
CA ARG A 37 -12.92 11.23 6.81
C ARG A 37 -11.64 10.63 6.21
N PHE A 38 -10.85 9.94 7.03
CA PHE A 38 -9.64 9.26 6.59
C PHE A 38 -9.95 8.13 5.61
N VAL A 39 -10.95 7.29 5.89
CA VAL A 39 -11.41 6.24 4.95
C VAL A 39 -11.92 6.84 3.64
N ARG A 40 -12.70 7.94 3.69
CA ARG A 40 -13.13 8.64 2.47
C ARG A 40 -11.96 9.18 1.65
N ALA A 41 -10.94 9.73 2.31
CA ALA A 41 -9.71 10.16 1.64
C ALA A 41 -8.96 8.99 0.99
N TYR A 42 -8.98 7.81 1.62
CA TYR A 42 -8.42 6.59 1.06
C TYR A 42 -9.17 6.14 -0.19
N GLU A 43 -10.51 6.10 -0.16
CA GLU A 43 -11.36 5.78 -1.32
C GLU A 43 -11.09 6.72 -2.50
N LEU A 44 -10.98 8.03 -2.25
CA LEU A 44 -10.64 9.02 -3.29
C LEU A 44 -9.28 8.75 -3.92
N MET A 45 -8.27 8.43 -3.11
CA MET A 45 -6.93 8.12 -3.63
C MET A 45 -6.91 6.79 -4.40
N LEU A 46 -7.65 5.77 -3.95
CA LEU A 46 -7.81 4.53 -4.70
C LEU A 46 -8.41 4.80 -6.08
N GLY A 47 -9.50 5.59 -6.14
CA GLY A 47 -10.15 5.97 -7.39
C GLY A 47 -9.22 6.70 -8.35
N PHE A 48 -8.34 7.57 -7.82
CA PHE A 48 -7.29 8.22 -8.61
C PHE A 48 -6.33 7.22 -9.26
N TYR A 49 -6.05 6.10 -8.61
CA TYR A 49 -5.20 5.02 -9.13
C TYR A 49 -5.97 3.96 -9.95
N GLY A 50 -7.28 4.13 -10.18
CA GLY A 50 -8.09 3.13 -10.88
C GLY A 50 -8.42 1.90 -10.05
N ILE A 51 -8.50 2.07 -8.73
CA ILE A 51 -8.80 1.02 -7.75
C ILE A 51 -10.06 1.45 -6.99
N ILE A 52 -10.89 0.50 -6.59
CA ILE A 52 -12.05 0.76 -5.72
C ILE A 52 -12.06 -0.15 -4.51
N LEU A 53 -12.51 0.41 -3.39
CA LEU A 53 -12.73 -0.29 -2.13
C LEU A 53 -14.10 -0.98 -2.19
N VAL A 54 -14.11 -2.30 -2.19
CA VAL A 54 -15.35 -3.11 -2.29
C VAL A 54 -16.01 -3.23 -0.93
N SER A 55 -15.22 -3.42 0.12
CA SER A 55 -15.71 -3.53 1.49
C SER A 55 -14.84 -2.73 2.45
N LYS A 56 -15.48 -1.82 3.19
CA LYS A 56 -14.84 -1.05 4.27
C LYS A 56 -14.48 -1.92 5.47
N GLU A 57 -15.17 -3.03 5.66
CA GLU A 57 -14.94 -3.92 6.79
C GLU A 57 -13.70 -4.78 6.56
N THR A 58 -13.56 -5.35 5.35
CA THR A 58 -12.42 -6.23 5.04
C THR A 58 -11.23 -5.47 4.47
N GLY A 59 -11.46 -4.35 3.77
CA GLY A 59 -10.43 -3.65 3.01
C GLY A 59 -10.24 -4.19 1.60
N GLU A 60 -11.14 -5.05 1.11
CA GLU A 60 -11.05 -5.68 -0.20
C GLU A 60 -11.07 -4.66 -1.35
N LEU A 61 -10.23 -4.89 -2.36
CA LEU A 61 -10.02 -3.98 -3.48
C LEU A 61 -10.27 -4.70 -4.81
N LYS A 62 -10.79 -3.96 -5.78
CA LYS A 62 -10.86 -4.38 -7.19
C LYS A 62 -10.43 -3.25 -8.13
N ARG A 63 -10.15 -3.59 -9.38
CA ARG A 63 -9.96 -2.60 -10.45
C ARG A 63 -11.25 -1.80 -10.65
N ALA A 64 -11.12 -0.48 -10.82
CA ALA A 64 -12.21 0.38 -11.26
C ALA A 64 -12.55 0.11 -12.73
N GLU A 65 -13.68 0.59 -13.26
CA GLU A 65 -14.00 0.44 -14.69
C GLU A 65 -12.98 1.13 -15.59
N ASN A 66 -12.51 2.32 -15.20
CA ASN A 66 -11.51 3.11 -15.92
C ASN A 66 -10.06 2.75 -15.54
N TRP A 67 -9.80 1.53 -15.05
CA TRP A 67 -8.48 1.16 -14.52
C TRP A 67 -7.36 1.28 -15.55
N ALA A 68 -7.63 1.02 -16.84
CA ALA A 68 -6.62 0.99 -17.89
C ALA A 68 -5.88 2.33 -18.01
N ASP A 69 -6.63 3.42 -18.23
CA ASP A 69 -6.06 4.78 -18.33
C ASP A 69 -5.36 5.21 -17.03
N ARG A 70 -5.91 4.80 -15.88
CA ARG A 70 -5.33 5.13 -14.57
C ARG A 70 -4.03 4.37 -14.32
N PHE A 71 -3.92 3.12 -14.75
CA PHE A 71 -2.72 2.32 -14.63
C PHE A 71 -1.63 2.80 -15.58
N GLU A 72 -1.99 3.26 -16.77
CA GLU A 72 -1.05 3.93 -17.67
C GLU A 72 -0.45 5.17 -16.99
N ASN A 73 -1.29 6.02 -16.38
CA ASN A 73 -0.81 7.16 -15.60
C ASN A 73 0.09 6.74 -14.44
N LEU A 74 -0.29 5.67 -13.73
CA LEU A 74 0.46 5.14 -12.60
C LEU A 74 1.86 4.66 -13.04
N ASN A 75 1.95 3.95 -14.17
CA ASN A 75 3.22 3.51 -14.75
C ASN A 75 4.07 4.68 -15.25
N ARG A 76 3.46 5.73 -15.81
CA ARG A 76 4.17 6.88 -16.37
C ARG A 76 4.85 7.73 -15.31
N PHE A 77 4.25 7.84 -14.12
CA PHE A 77 4.68 8.80 -13.11
C PHE A 77 5.13 8.13 -11.80
N SER A 78 6.44 7.89 -11.68
CA SER A 78 7.06 7.21 -10.54
C SER A 78 6.81 7.87 -9.17
N HIS A 79 6.52 9.18 -9.13
CA HIS A 79 6.19 9.88 -7.89
C HIS A 79 4.89 9.37 -7.22
N ASN A 80 4.03 8.69 -7.98
CA ASN A 80 2.86 8.00 -7.43
C ASN A 80 3.27 6.90 -6.44
N ASN A 81 4.42 6.25 -6.67
CA ASN A 81 4.94 5.25 -5.73
C ASN A 81 5.24 5.86 -4.36
N LEU A 82 5.77 7.09 -4.32
CA LEU A 82 5.99 7.81 -3.07
C LEU A 82 4.67 8.16 -2.35
N ARG A 83 3.63 8.52 -3.12
CA ARG A 83 2.29 8.78 -2.59
C ARG A 83 1.64 7.51 -2.03
N ILE A 84 1.77 6.38 -2.72
CA ILE A 84 1.26 5.08 -2.27
C ILE A 84 1.99 4.61 -1.00
N THR A 85 3.32 4.69 -0.96
CA THR A 85 4.11 4.38 0.25
C THR A 85 3.62 5.19 1.44
N ARG A 86 3.29 6.47 1.22
CA ARG A 86 2.77 7.34 2.26
C ARG A 86 1.38 6.94 2.75
N ILE A 87 0.46 6.62 1.84
CA ILE A 87 -0.86 6.09 2.18
C ILE A 87 -0.69 4.82 3.02
N LEU A 88 0.16 3.89 2.59
CA LEU A 88 0.44 2.65 3.30
C LEU A 88 0.98 2.89 4.72
N LYS A 89 1.99 3.77 4.89
CA LYS A 89 2.52 4.10 6.23
C LYS A 89 1.42 4.67 7.13
N CYS A 90 0.61 5.59 6.60
CA CYS A 90 -0.47 6.23 7.35
C CYS A 90 -1.58 5.23 7.73
N LEU A 91 -1.97 4.31 6.83
CA LEU A 91 -2.90 3.21 7.15
C LEU A 91 -2.42 2.40 8.36
N GLY A 92 -1.13 2.05 8.39
CA GLY A 92 -0.53 1.35 9.53
C GLY A 92 -0.55 2.18 10.80
N GLU A 93 -0.21 3.48 10.72
CA GLU A 93 -0.25 4.37 11.88
C GLU A 93 -1.66 4.53 12.45
N MET A 94 -2.70 4.58 11.60
CA MET A 94 -4.10 4.72 11.98
C MET A 94 -4.77 3.40 12.41
N GLY A 95 -4.08 2.26 12.32
CA GLY A 95 -4.61 0.95 12.76
C GLY A 95 -5.35 0.17 11.68
N TYR A 96 -5.33 0.63 10.42
CA TYR A 96 -5.89 -0.08 9.26
C TYR A 96 -4.86 -1.04 8.64
N GLU A 97 -4.25 -1.90 9.47
CA GLU A 97 -3.24 -2.85 8.98
C GLU A 97 -3.81 -3.83 7.95
N HIS A 98 -5.09 -4.21 8.07
CA HIS A 98 -5.78 -5.04 7.09
C HIS A 98 -5.87 -4.36 5.71
N TYR A 99 -6.11 -3.04 5.65
CA TYR A 99 -6.08 -2.30 4.38
C TYR A 99 -4.67 -2.29 3.77
N GLN A 100 -3.61 -2.19 4.58
CA GLN A 100 -2.24 -2.30 4.07
C GLN A 100 -2.05 -3.64 3.35
N VAL A 101 -2.52 -4.74 3.94
CA VAL A 101 -2.38 -6.08 3.38
C VAL A 101 -3.10 -6.19 2.03
N HIS A 102 -4.34 -5.72 1.94
CA HIS A 102 -5.10 -5.75 0.70
C HIS A 102 -4.48 -4.88 -0.39
N LEU A 103 -4.04 -3.67 -0.06
CA LEU A 103 -3.41 -2.77 -1.03
C LEU A 103 -2.07 -3.30 -1.56
N VAL A 104 -1.23 -3.84 -0.66
CA VAL A 104 0.04 -4.44 -1.07
C VAL A 104 -0.20 -5.69 -1.92
N LYS A 105 -1.13 -6.57 -1.52
CA LYS A 105 -1.48 -7.77 -2.30
C LYS A 105 -2.02 -7.40 -3.69
N PHE A 106 -2.84 -6.35 -3.78
CA PHE A 106 -3.34 -5.83 -5.05
C PHE A 106 -2.16 -5.44 -5.97
N PHE A 107 -1.24 -4.60 -5.51
CA PHE A 107 -0.08 -4.21 -6.31
C PHE A 107 0.83 -5.39 -6.66
N LEU A 108 1.04 -6.36 -5.75
CA LEU A 108 1.80 -7.57 -6.07
C LEU A 108 1.12 -8.40 -7.17
N THR A 109 -0.20 -8.50 -7.13
CA THR A 109 -0.97 -9.21 -8.17
C THR A 109 -0.84 -8.51 -9.52
N GLU A 110 -1.02 -7.19 -9.55
CA GLU A 110 -0.94 -6.39 -10.78
C GLU A 110 0.47 -6.38 -11.39
N THR A 111 1.51 -6.39 -10.53
CA THR A 111 2.90 -6.31 -10.98
C THR A 111 3.51 -7.67 -11.33
N LEU A 112 3.19 -8.74 -10.57
CA LEU A 112 3.83 -10.06 -10.72
C LEU A 112 2.97 -11.06 -11.51
N VAL A 113 1.64 -11.00 -11.38
CA VAL A 113 0.74 -11.97 -12.01
C VAL A 113 0.16 -11.44 -13.30
N LYS A 114 -0.32 -10.19 -13.29
CA LYS A 114 -1.00 -9.58 -14.43
C LYS A 114 -0.05 -8.80 -15.35
N GLY A 115 1.10 -8.37 -14.84
CA GLY A 115 2.09 -7.62 -15.61
C GLY A 115 1.62 -6.23 -16.09
N THR A 116 0.54 -5.70 -15.51
CA THR A 116 -0.09 -4.41 -15.92
C THR A 116 0.65 -3.20 -15.36
N LEU A 117 1.43 -3.37 -14.29
CA LEU A 117 2.14 -2.29 -13.60
C LEU A 117 3.68 -2.50 -13.52
N PRO A 118 4.39 -2.72 -14.64
CA PRO A 118 5.82 -3.04 -14.61
C PRO A 118 6.67 -1.97 -13.87
N ASN A 119 6.33 -0.68 -14.01
CA ASN A 119 7.08 0.41 -13.38
C ASN A 119 6.81 0.55 -11.87
N VAL A 120 5.80 -0.14 -11.35
CA VAL A 120 5.48 -0.20 -9.91
C VAL A 120 6.13 -1.42 -9.26
N LYS A 121 6.52 -2.45 -10.03
CA LYS A 121 7.04 -3.75 -9.52
C LYS A 121 8.14 -3.57 -8.47
N ARG A 122 9.15 -2.75 -8.78
CA ARG A 122 10.25 -2.46 -7.86
C ARG A 122 9.75 -1.84 -6.56
N SER A 123 8.89 -0.83 -6.65
CA SER A 123 8.32 -0.18 -5.46
C SER A 123 7.44 -1.12 -4.63
N ALA A 124 6.70 -2.01 -5.28
CA ALA A 124 5.87 -3.01 -4.61
C ALA A 124 6.73 -3.97 -3.76
N LEU A 125 7.84 -4.44 -4.31
CA LEU A 125 8.74 -5.40 -3.66
C LEU A 125 9.64 -4.73 -2.61
N ASP A 126 10.29 -3.62 -2.96
CA ASP A 126 11.32 -2.99 -2.12
C ASP A 126 10.74 -2.10 -1.01
N TYR A 127 9.54 -1.56 -1.20
CA TYR A 127 8.97 -0.57 -0.28
C TYR A 127 7.61 -0.98 0.24
N PHE A 128 6.63 -1.25 -0.62
CA PHE A 128 5.24 -1.44 -0.20
C PHE A 128 5.10 -2.64 0.74
N LEU A 129 5.71 -3.78 0.41
CA LEU A 129 5.79 -4.96 1.28
C LEU A 129 6.21 -4.63 2.72
N PHE A 130 7.24 -3.80 2.88
CA PHE A 130 7.84 -3.50 4.18
C PHE A 130 7.09 -2.44 4.99
N THR A 131 6.07 -1.80 4.40
CA THR A 131 5.16 -0.91 5.14
C THR A 131 4.16 -1.67 6.02
N VAL A 132 3.83 -2.93 5.68
CA VAL A 132 2.82 -3.75 6.39
C VAL A 132 3.27 -4.02 7.81
N ARG A 133 2.58 -3.47 8.81
CA ARG A 133 3.03 -3.52 10.22
C ARG A 133 3.02 -4.92 10.81
N SER A 134 1.96 -5.69 10.57
CA SER A 134 1.87 -7.08 11.01
C SER A 134 2.97 -7.95 10.38
N LYS A 135 3.92 -8.42 11.20
CA LYS A 135 5.00 -9.32 10.77
C LYS A 135 4.47 -10.64 10.20
N ARG A 136 3.33 -11.15 10.71
CA ARG A 136 2.70 -12.37 10.19
C ARG A 136 2.18 -12.13 8.77
N ARG A 137 1.34 -11.11 8.59
CA ARG A 137 0.77 -10.77 7.27
C ARG A 137 1.84 -10.37 6.26
N ARG A 138 2.89 -9.69 6.70
CA ARG A 138 4.03 -9.37 5.83
C ARG A 138 4.71 -10.63 5.30
N ARG A 139 4.92 -11.66 6.13
CA ARG A 139 5.48 -12.95 5.69
C ARG A 139 4.57 -13.64 4.68
N GLU A 140 3.26 -13.62 4.90
CA GLU A 140 2.27 -14.14 3.95
C GLU A 140 2.42 -13.46 2.57
N LEU A 141 2.59 -12.14 2.54
CA LEU A 141 2.77 -11.38 1.31
C LEU A 141 4.14 -11.58 0.65
N VAL A 142 5.21 -11.73 1.43
CA VAL A 142 6.54 -12.07 0.90
C VAL A 142 6.51 -13.45 0.25
N HIS A 143 5.86 -14.43 0.88
CA HIS A 143 5.68 -15.75 0.28
C HIS A 143 4.85 -15.68 -1.00
N TYR A 144 3.73 -14.94 -0.99
CA TYR A 144 2.93 -14.69 -2.19
C TYR A 144 3.77 -14.07 -3.31
N ALA A 145 4.58 -13.04 -3.00
CA ALA A 145 5.47 -12.41 -3.98
C ALA A 145 6.48 -13.41 -4.53
N TRP A 146 7.10 -14.24 -3.68
CA TRP A 146 8.04 -15.29 -4.11
C TRP A 146 7.40 -16.34 -5.03
N GLN A 147 6.16 -16.75 -4.77
CA GLN A 147 5.46 -17.73 -5.62
C GLN A 147 5.20 -17.20 -7.05
N HIS A 148 4.97 -15.89 -7.18
CA HIS A 148 4.61 -15.24 -8.44
C HIS A 148 5.76 -14.51 -9.12
N PHE A 149 6.90 -14.33 -8.45
CA PHE A 149 8.07 -13.70 -9.04
C PHE A 149 8.76 -14.67 -10.02
N LYS A 150 9.08 -14.18 -11.23
CA LYS A 150 9.77 -14.94 -12.27
C LYS A 150 10.98 -14.15 -12.80
N PRO A 151 12.16 -14.79 -12.94
CA PRO A 151 12.47 -16.14 -12.48
C PRO A 151 12.60 -16.20 -10.94
N GLN A 152 12.28 -17.33 -10.31
CA GLN A 152 12.06 -17.41 -8.85
C GLN A 152 13.38 -17.35 -8.06
N GLU A 153 14.47 -17.76 -8.69
CA GLU A 153 15.84 -17.76 -8.17
C GLU A 153 16.39 -16.37 -7.85
N ASP A 154 15.88 -15.34 -8.52
CA ASP A 154 16.27 -13.93 -8.38
C ASP A 154 15.50 -13.21 -7.25
N PHE A 155 14.58 -13.90 -6.58
CA PHE A 155 13.83 -13.31 -5.47
C PHE A 155 14.71 -13.19 -4.22
N VAL A 156 15.01 -11.96 -3.80
CA VAL A 156 15.97 -11.66 -2.72
C VAL A 156 15.34 -11.41 -1.34
N TRP A 157 14.02 -11.27 -1.23
CA TRP A 157 13.35 -10.80 -0.01
C TRP A 157 13.04 -11.92 1.01
N GLY A 158 13.91 -12.92 1.14
CA GLY A 158 13.85 -13.97 2.16
C GLY A 158 14.72 -15.19 1.83
N PRO A 159 15.17 -15.98 2.84
CA PRO A 159 15.94 -17.20 2.56
C PRO A 159 15.08 -18.23 1.80
N LYS A 160 15.61 -18.78 0.70
CA LYS A 160 14.90 -19.74 -0.17
C LYS A 160 14.29 -20.91 0.62
N GLU A 161 15.04 -21.47 1.56
CA GLU A 161 14.61 -22.58 2.42
C GLU A 161 13.37 -22.24 3.27
N LYS A 162 13.30 -20.99 3.78
CA LYS A 162 12.16 -20.55 4.60
C LYS A 162 10.92 -20.31 3.74
N LEU A 163 11.11 -19.84 2.50
CA LEU A 163 10.03 -19.59 1.57
C LEU A 163 9.42 -20.90 1.04
N GLN A 164 10.25 -21.91 0.78
CA GLN A 164 9.81 -23.25 0.37
C GLN A 164 9.05 -24.00 1.47
N LYS A 165 9.44 -23.81 2.73
CA LYS A 165 8.82 -24.48 3.89
C LYS A 165 7.62 -23.73 4.46
N TYR A 166 7.28 -22.56 3.92
CA TYR A 166 6.14 -21.78 4.37
C TYR A 166 4.85 -22.54 4.02
N ARG A 167 4.10 -22.97 5.04
CA ARG A 167 2.80 -23.63 4.95
C ARG A 167 1.74 -22.74 5.58
#